data_AF-A0A1U9HIZ1-F1
#
_entry.id   AF-A0A1U9HIZ1-F1
#
_cell.length_a   1.000
_cell.length_b   1.000
_cell.length_c   1.000
_cell.angle_alpha   90.00
_cell.angle_beta   90.00
_cell.angle_gamma   90.00
#
_symmetry.space_group_name_H-M   'P 1'
#
loop_
_entity.id
_entity.type
_entity.pdbx_description
1 polymer ?
#
loop_
_entity_poly.entity_id
_entity_poly.type
_entity_poly.pdbx_seq_one_letter_code
_entity_poly.pdbx_strand_id
1 'polypeptide(L)'
;MMILSMFITIFLGVLFSLFQYMEYLESSFNISDSVYGAIFFMGTGFHGLHVIVGSIFLIISLIRMINNNFSSIHHFGFEACAWYWHFVDVIWLFLYLLFYFWSN
;
A
#
# COMPACT_ATOMS: atom_id res chain seq x y z
N MET A 1 -8.69 21.24 -2.53
CA MET A 1 -7.76 20.50 -3.41
C MET A 1 -7.04 19.38 -2.65
N MET A 2 -6.38 19.66 -1.51
CA MET A 2 -5.63 18.65 -0.74
C MET A 2 -6.49 17.51 -0.12
N ILE A 3 -7.70 17.82 0.35
CA ILE A 3 -8.67 16.80 0.83
C ILE A 3 -9.04 15.84 -0.30
N LEU A 4 -9.30 16.36 -1.50
CA LEU A 4 -9.68 15.55 -2.67
C LEU A 4 -8.52 14.65 -3.10
N SER A 5 -7.29 15.16 -3.17
CA SER A 5 -6.12 14.34 -3.53
C SER A 5 -5.88 13.23 -2.51
N MET A 6 -5.99 13.52 -1.21
CA MET A 6 -5.88 12.49 -0.17
C MET A 6 -6.97 11.41 -0.29
N PHE A 7 -8.21 11.81 -0.56
CA PHE A 7 -9.30 10.87 -0.78
C PHE A 7 -9.01 9.95 -1.98
N ILE A 8 -8.52 10.51 -3.10
CA ILE A 8 -8.12 9.73 -4.27
C ILE A 8 -6.98 8.76 -3.92
N THR A 9 -5.96 9.18 -3.17
CA THR A 9 -4.85 8.29 -2.76
C THR A 9 -5.35 7.12 -1.92
N ILE A 10 -6.24 7.38 -0.94
CA ILE A 10 -6.85 6.32 -0.12
C ILE A 10 -7.68 5.38 -0.98
N PHE A 11 -8.49 5.91 -1.89
CA PHE A 11 -9.30 5.11 -2.81
C PHE A 11 -8.43 4.17 -3.66
N LEU A 12 -7.32 4.67 -4.20
CA LEU A 12 -6.37 3.87 -4.97
C LEU A 12 -5.69 2.79 -4.10
N GLY A 13 -5.36 3.08 -2.84
CA GLY A 13 -4.81 2.10 -1.90
C GLY A 13 -5.77 0.95 -1.58
N VAL A 14 -7.05 1.26 -1.41
CA VAL A 14 -8.10 0.24 -1.25
C VAL A 14 -8.25 -0.59 -2.52
N LEU A 15 -8.26 0.05 -3.69
CA LEU A 15 -8.32 -0.62 -4.98
C LEU A 15 -7.15 -1.59 -5.20
N PHE A 16 -5.94 -1.17 -4.84
CA PHE A 16 -4.76 -2.03 -4.87
C PHE A 16 -4.96 -3.27 -4.00
N SER A 17 -5.44 -3.11 -2.76
CA SER A 17 -5.67 -4.22 -1.84
C SER A 17 -6.73 -5.20 -2.37
N LEU A 18 -7.77 -4.69 -3.04
CA LEU A 18 -8.79 -5.51 -3.68
C LEU A 18 -8.21 -6.32 -4.85
N PHE A 19 -7.41 -5.70 -5.72
CA PHE A 19 -6.77 -6.42 -6.82
C PHE A 19 -5.74 -7.44 -6.32
N GLN A 20 -4.98 -7.13 -5.27
CA GLN A 20 -4.06 -8.09 -4.66
C GLN A 20 -4.81 -9.30 -4.08
N TYR A 21 -5.98 -9.06 -3.48
CA TYR A 21 -6.83 -10.15 -2.99
C TYR A 21 -7.38 -11.02 -4.13
N MET A 22 -7.84 -10.41 -5.23
CA MET A 22 -8.30 -11.14 -6.40
C MET A 22 -7.18 -11.98 -7.02
N GLU A 23 -5.96 -11.44 -7.10
CA GLU A 23 -4.79 -12.18 -7.55
C GLU A 23 -4.55 -13.44 -6.70
N TYR A 24 -4.67 -13.36 -5.38
CA TYR A 24 -4.51 -14.53 -4.50
C TYR A 24 -5.63 -15.57 -4.65
N LEU A 25 -6.82 -15.16 -5.08
CA LEU A 25 -7.91 -16.10 -5.36
C LEU A 25 -7.74 -16.81 -6.70
N GLU A 26 -7.19 -16.11 -7.70
CA GLU A 26 -7.05 -16.60 -9.07
C GLU A 26 -5.67 -17.26 -9.33
N SER A 27 -4.73 -17.17 -8.40
CA SER A 27 -3.39 -17.75 -8.53
C SER A 27 -3.46 -19.28 -8.68
N SER A 28 -2.68 -19.82 -9.62
CA SER A 28 -2.59 -21.26 -9.91
C SER A 28 -1.73 -22.06 -8.92
N PHE A 29 -1.14 -21.39 -7.93
CA PHE A 29 -0.25 -21.96 -6.92
C PHE A 29 -0.56 -21.36 -5.55
N ASN A 30 -0.25 -22.09 -4.49
CA ASN A 30 -0.46 -21.70 -3.09
C ASN A 30 0.85 -21.40 -2.36
N ILE A 31 0.76 -20.87 -1.15
CA ILE A 31 1.92 -20.61 -0.28
C ILE A 31 2.72 -21.88 0.05
N SER A 32 2.04 -23.04 0.10
CA SER A 32 2.66 -24.35 0.32
C SER A 32 3.32 -24.93 -0.94
N ASP A 33 3.11 -24.32 -2.10
CA ASP A 33 3.55 -24.87 -3.37
C ASP A 33 4.96 -24.37 -3.66
N SER A 34 5.93 -25.26 -3.43
CA SER A 34 7.36 -25.05 -3.69
C SER A 34 7.96 -23.83 -2.96
N VAL A 35 9.25 -23.57 -3.22
CA VAL A 35 9.94 -22.40 -2.70
C VAL A 35 9.41 -21.10 -3.34
N TYR A 36 8.95 -21.17 -4.59
CA TYR A 36 8.42 -20.00 -5.30
C TYR A 36 7.14 -19.46 -4.64
N GLY A 37 6.16 -20.33 -4.38
CA GLY A 37 4.92 -19.93 -3.71
C GLY A 37 5.17 -19.33 -2.32
N ALA A 38 6.04 -19.97 -1.53
CA ALA A 38 6.39 -19.45 -0.21
C ALA A 38 7.00 -18.03 -0.26
N ILE A 39 7.94 -17.78 -1.18
CA ILE A 39 8.60 -16.47 -1.32
C ILE A 39 7.64 -15.42 -1.90
N PHE A 40 6.83 -15.80 -2.89
CA PHE A 40 5.85 -14.92 -3.51
C PHE A 40 4.84 -14.42 -2.47
N PHE A 41 4.08 -15.33 -1.85
CA PHE A 41 3.01 -14.95 -0.92
C PHE A 41 3.53 -14.28 0.35
N MET A 42 4.71 -14.65 0.84
CA MET A 42 5.30 -13.97 2.00
C MET A 42 5.75 -12.54 1.63
N GLY A 43 6.39 -12.36 0.46
CA GLY A 43 6.86 -11.07 -0.02
C GLY A 43 5.71 -10.10 -0.33
N THR A 44 4.79 -10.51 -1.20
CA THR A 44 3.62 -9.70 -1.58
C THR A 44 2.63 -9.56 -0.41
N GLY A 45 2.48 -10.59 0.43
CA GLY A 45 1.61 -10.55 1.62
C GLY A 45 2.10 -9.58 2.69
N PHE A 46 3.40 -9.58 3.02
CA PHE A 46 3.95 -8.62 3.97
C PHE A 46 3.88 -7.19 3.45
N HIS A 47 4.13 -7.00 2.16
CA HIS A 47 3.92 -5.70 1.52
C HIS A 47 2.45 -5.27 1.56
N GLY A 48 1.50 -6.17 1.25
CA GLY A 48 0.06 -5.90 1.34
C GLY A 48 -0.38 -5.47 2.75
N LEU A 49 0.21 -6.07 3.79
CA LEU A 49 0.01 -5.61 5.17
C LEU A 49 0.45 -4.15 5.35
N HIS A 50 1.61 -3.77 4.81
CA HIS A 50 2.09 -2.38 4.86
C HIS A 50 1.19 -1.42 4.09
N VAL A 51 0.63 -1.84 2.95
CA VAL A 51 -0.37 -1.03 2.20
C VAL A 51 -1.61 -0.77 3.06
N ILE A 52 -2.11 -1.78 3.79
CA ILE A 52 -3.26 -1.62 4.69
C ILE A 52 -2.92 -0.64 5.82
N VAL A 53 -1.76 -0.80 6.47
CA VAL A 53 -1.31 0.12 7.53
C VAL A 53 -1.16 1.55 7.00
N GLY A 54 -0.56 1.71 5.82
CA GLY A 54 -0.41 3.02 5.17
C GLY A 54 -1.76 3.65 4.83
N SER A 55 -2.74 2.84 4.40
CA SER A 55 -4.08 3.32 4.04
C SER A 55 -4.83 3.81 5.28
N ILE A 56 -4.72 3.07 6.40
CA ILE A 56 -5.25 3.50 7.70
C ILE A 56 -4.57 4.81 8.14
N PHE A 57 -3.26 4.92 7.96
CA PHE A 57 -2.53 6.13 8.33
C PHE A 57 -2.98 7.35 7.50
N LEU A 58 -3.19 7.17 6.19
CA LEU A 58 -3.75 8.20 5.32
C LEU A 58 -5.16 8.60 5.73
N ILE A 59 -6.02 7.63 6.08
CA ILE A 59 -7.38 7.89 6.58
C ILE A 59 -7.34 8.73 7.87
N ILE A 60 -6.48 8.36 8.83
CA ILE A 60 -6.31 9.13 10.08
C ILE A 60 -5.82 10.54 9.77
N SER A 61 -4.86 10.70 8.84
CA SER A 61 -4.37 12.00 8.42
C SER A 61 -5.46 12.83 7.72
N LEU A 62 -6.31 12.21 6.89
CA LEU A 62 -7.46 12.87 6.27
C LEU A 62 -8.47 13.37 7.31
N ILE A 63 -8.82 12.54 8.29
CA ILE A 63 -9.73 12.92 9.39
C ILE A 63 -9.15 14.10 10.17
N ARG A 64 -7.85 14.07 10.49
CA ARG A 64 -7.15 15.18 11.17
C ARG A 64 -7.16 16.46 10.33
N MET A 65 -7.00 16.34 9.01
CA MET A 65 -7.05 17.49 8.10
C MET A 65 -8.45 18.10 8.02
N ILE A 66 -9.51 17.28 7.97
CA ILE A 66 -10.90 17.76 7.99
C ILE A 66 -11.22 18.48 9.32
N ASN A 67 -10.66 18.00 10.43
CA ASN A 67 -10.82 18.64 11.75
C ASN A 67 -9.94 19.90 11.93
N ASN A 68 -9.22 20.34 10.90
CA ASN A 68 -8.30 21.49 10.94
C ASN A 68 -7.16 21.34 11.97
N ASN A 69 -6.70 20.12 12.23
CA ASN A 69 -5.62 19.85 13.20
C ASN A 69 -4.21 20.12 12.65
N PHE A 70 -4.09 20.61 11.41
CA PHE A 70 -2.82 20.92 10.76
C PHE A 70 -2.71 22.41 10.46
N SER A 71 -1.52 22.96 10.65
CA SER A 71 -1.16 24.30 10.18
C SER A 71 -0.10 24.20 9.09
N SER A 72 0.09 25.28 8.33
CA SER A 72 1.13 25.35 7.28
C SER A 72 2.55 25.12 7.80
N ILE A 73 2.78 25.24 9.11
CA ILE A 73 4.08 25.07 9.77
C ILE A 73 4.15 23.73 10.53
N HIS A 74 3.01 23.24 11.03
CA HIS A 74 2.94 22.02 11.84
C HIS A 74 2.04 20.97 11.18
N HIS A 75 2.63 20.19 10.29
CA HIS A 75 1.97 19.10 9.57
C HIS A 75 2.83 17.82 9.48
N PHE A 76 3.75 17.62 10.42
CA PHE A 76 4.61 16.42 10.46
C PHE A 76 3.83 15.09 10.42
N GLY A 77 2.64 15.04 11.02
CA GLY A 77 1.79 13.84 10.94
C GLY A 77 1.36 13.49 9.51
N PHE A 78 1.16 14.49 8.66
CA PHE A 78 0.90 14.31 7.24
C PHE A 78 2.19 13.97 6.48
N GLU A 79 3.32 14.62 6.79
CA GLU A 79 4.62 14.32 6.17
C GLU A 79 5.06 12.88 6.40
N ALA A 80 4.99 12.40 7.65
CA ALA A 80 5.32 11.02 8.00
C ALA A 80 4.41 10.01 7.28
N CYS A 81 3.14 10.36 7.10
CA CYS A 81 2.20 9.54 6.34
C CYS A 81 2.56 9.48 4.85
N ALA A 82 2.93 10.61 4.24
CA ALA A 82 3.39 10.66 2.86
C ALA A 82 4.70 9.87 2.66
N TRP A 83 5.66 9.98 3.59
CA TRP A 83 6.90 9.19 3.54
C TRP A 83 6.62 7.70 3.66
N TYR A 84 5.73 7.30 4.56
CA TYR A 84 5.35 5.89 4.69
C TYR A 84 4.69 5.37 3.41
N TRP A 85 3.82 6.18 2.78
CA TRP A 85 3.17 5.81 1.52
C TRP A 85 4.18 5.64 0.38
N HIS A 86 5.12 6.56 0.22
CA HIS A 86 6.19 6.43 -0.77
C HIS A 86 7.13 5.24 -0.51
N PHE A 87 7.41 4.93 0.75
CA PHE A 87 8.15 3.71 1.11
C PHE A 87 7.42 2.47 0.59
N VAL A 88 6.10 2.39 0.81
CA VAL A 88 5.27 1.29 0.31
C VAL A 88 5.36 1.22 -1.22
N ASP A 89 5.18 2.35 -1.93
CA ASP A 89 5.26 2.41 -3.40
C ASP A 89 6.60 1.85 -3.93
N VAL A 90 7.72 2.24 -3.31
CA VAL A 90 9.06 1.80 -3.73
C VAL A 90 9.23 0.30 -3.55
N ILE A 91 8.77 -0.27 -2.42
CA ILE A 91 8.83 -1.72 -2.19
C ILE A 91 7.98 -2.47 -3.22
N TRP A 92 6.82 -1.93 -3.59
CA TRP A 92 6.00 -2.54 -4.63
C TRP A 92 6.72 -2.59 -5.98
N LEU A 93 7.39 -1.52 -6.39
CA LEU A 93 8.16 -1.49 -7.64
C LEU A 93 9.24 -2.58 -7.67
N PHE A 94 9.90 -2.83 -6.54
CA PHE A 94 10.87 -3.93 -6.44
C PHE A 94 10.22 -5.30 -6.57
N LEU A 95 9.10 -5.55 -5.86
CA LEU A 95 8.38 -6.82 -5.95
C LEU A 95 7.83 -7.06 -7.37
N TYR A 96 7.31 -6.01 -8.00
CA TYR A 96 6.83 -6.04 -9.38
C TYR A 96 7.94 -6.48 -10.35
N LEU A 97 9.12 -5.85 -10.25
CA LEU A 97 10.26 -6.20 -11.10
C LEU A 97 10.73 -7.64 -10.88
N LEU A 98 10.71 -8.13 -9.64
CA LEU A 98 11.18 -9.48 -9.29
C LEU A 98 10.22 -10.58 -9.74
N PHE A 99 8.92 -10.47 -9.40
CA PHE A 99 7.96 -11.57 -9.59
C PHE A 99 7.11 -11.47 -10.85
N TYR A 100 6.92 -10.27 -11.39
CA TYR A 100 6.01 -10.05 -12.51
C TYR A 100 6.77 -9.77 -13.80
N PHE A 101 7.93 -9.12 -13.70
CA PHE A 101 8.74 -8.80 -14.88
C PHE A 101 9.84 -9.84 -15.11
N TRP A 102 10.69 -10.09 -14.12
CA TRP A 102 11.88 -10.93 -14.31
C TRP A 102 11.60 -12.44 -14.31
N SER A 103 10.61 -12.91 -13.54
CA SER A 103 10.31 -14.35 -13.44
C SER A 103 9.28 -14.87 -14.46
N ASN A 104 8.90 -14.04 -15.44
CA ASN A 104 8.14 -14.43 -16.64
C ASN A 104 9.08 -14.53 -17.85
#